data_AF-A0A7C4A4I0-F1
#
_entry.id   AF-A0A7C4A4I0-F1
#
_cell.length_a   1.000
_cell.length_b   1.000
_cell.length_c   1.000
_cell.angle_alpha   90.00
_cell.angle_beta   90.00
_cell.angle_gamma   90.00
#
_symmetry.space_group_name_H-M   'P 1'
#
loop_
_entity.id
_entity.type
_entity.pdbx_description
1 polymer ?
#
loop_
_entity_poly.entity_id
_entity_poly.type
_entity_poly.pdbx_seq_one_letter_code
_entity_poly.pdbx_strand_id
1 'polypeptide(L)'
;MTIIKGAVVQTASVLFDTQRTLEKLADLTRDAAATGARLIVFPEAFVGGYPKGLDFGARLGMRSPEGRDMYRRYYDAAIAVPGPETALMGEAAAAANAHMVVG
;
A
#
# COMPACT_ATOMS: atom_id res chain seq x y z
N MET A 1 -22.56 25.01 -2.21
CA MET A 1 -21.25 24.54 -1.73
C MET A 1 -21.36 23.05 -1.52
N THR A 2 -20.54 22.25 -2.20
CA THR A 2 -20.59 20.77 -2.06
C THR A 2 -19.76 20.37 -0.85
N ILE A 3 -20.38 19.71 0.13
CA ILE A 3 -19.67 19.15 1.28
C ILE A 3 -19.22 17.73 0.92
N ILE A 4 -17.94 17.45 1.10
CA ILE A 4 -17.32 16.14 0.84
C ILE A 4 -16.85 15.57 2.18
N LYS A 5 -17.27 14.35 2.51
CA LYS A 5 -16.74 13.61 3.66
C LYS A 5 -15.47 12.88 3.25
N GLY A 6 -14.36 13.15 3.95
CA GLY A 6 -13.10 12.44 3.79
C GLY A 6 -12.89 11.36 4.87
N ALA A 7 -12.09 10.36 4.56
CA ALA A 7 -11.59 9.37 5.49
C ALA A 7 -10.06 9.25 5.37
N VAL A 8 -9.39 9.14 6.51
CA VAL A 8 -7.97 8.82 6.62
C VAL A 8 -7.84 7.43 7.21
N VAL A 9 -7.12 6.54 6.53
CA VAL A 9 -7.00 5.15 6.94
C VAL A 9 -5.72 4.98 7.75
N GLN A 10 -5.85 4.64 9.03
CA GLN A 10 -4.71 4.28 9.87
C GLN A 10 -4.50 2.77 9.80
N THR A 11 -3.46 2.34 9.07
CA THR A 11 -3.18 0.92 8.87
C THR A 11 -1.71 0.66 8.54
N ALA A 12 -1.32 -0.61 8.51
CA ALA A 12 0.00 -1.08 8.10
C ALA A 12 -0.12 -2.13 7.01
N SER A 13 0.91 -2.24 6.17
CA SER A 13 1.05 -3.24 5.11
C SER A 13 1.13 -4.66 5.68
N VAL A 14 0.82 -5.66 4.86
CA VAL A 14 1.27 -7.02 5.08
C VAL A 14 2.65 -7.14 4.43
N LEU A 15 3.71 -7.08 5.25
CA LEU A 15 5.08 -6.93 4.75
C LEU A 15 5.48 -8.10 3.84
N PHE A 16 6.02 -7.76 2.66
CA PHE A 16 6.40 -8.71 1.59
C PHE A 16 5.24 -9.50 0.97
N ASP A 17 3.99 -9.07 1.19
CA ASP A 17 2.80 -9.65 0.57
C ASP A 17 1.91 -8.53 0.02
N THR A 18 2.26 -8.09 -1.19
CA THR A 18 1.57 -7.02 -1.91
C THR A 18 0.10 -7.38 -2.14
N GLN A 19 -0.19 -8.63 -2.52
CA GLN A 19 -1.54 -9.10 -2.79
C GLN A 19 -2.44 -9.00 -1.55
N ARG A 20 -2.00 -9.51 -0.40
CA ARG A 20 -2.77 -9.38 0.85
C ARG A 20 -2.92 -7.93 1.31
N THR A 21 -1.93 -7.09 1.01
CA THR A 21 -2.03 -5.65 1.28
C THR A 21 -3.12 -4.99 0.43
N LEU A 22 -3.27 -5.38 -0.84
CA LEU A 22 -4.33 -4.89 -1.73
C LEU A 22 -5.72 -5.42 -1.33
N GLU A 23 -5.83 -6.67 -0.88
CA GLU A 23 -7.08 -7.20 -0.33
C GLU A 23 -7.52 -6.39 0.89
N LYS A 24 -6.58 -6.12 1.80
CA LYS A 24 -6.81 -5.25 2.97
C LYS A 24 -7.17 -3.82 2.56
N LEU A 25 -6.55 -3.27 1.51
CA LEU A 25 -6.88 -1.96 0.95
C LEU A 25 -8.33 -1.94 0.48
N ALA A 26 -8.77 -2.94 -0.28
CA ALA A 26 -10.14 -3.05 -0.76
C ALA A 26 -11.14 -3.14 0.39
N ASP A 27 -10.85 -3.92 1.42
CA ASP A 27 -11.70 -4.05 2.62
C ASP A 27 -11.85 -2.72 3.35
N LEU A 28 -10.74 -2.05 3.67
CA LEU A 28 -10.74 -0.75 4.35
C LEU A 28 -11.41 0.36 3.51
N THR A 29 -11.31 0.26 2.18
CA THR A 29 -12.01 1.16 1.26
C THR A 29 -13.53 1.00 1.37
N ARG A 30 -14.02 -0.25 1.40
CA ARG A 30 -15.45 -0.53 1.59
C ARG A 30 -15.94 -0.03 2.95
N ASP A 31 -15.17 -0.25 4.01
CA ASP A 31 -15.51 0.21 5.36
C ASP A 31 -15.60 1.75 5.43
N ALA A 32 -14.61 2.45 4.84
CA ALA A 32 -14.62 3.91 4.79
C ALA A 32 -15.81 4.45 3.96
N ALA A 33 -16.10 3.83 2.81
CA ALA A 33 -17.23 4.20 1.96
C ALA A 33 -18.58 3.97 2.64
N ALA A 34 -18.72 2.92 3.47
CA ALA A 34 -19.91 2.67 4.27
C ALA A 34 -20.22 3.81 5.28
N THR A 35 -19.22 4.62 5.64
CA THR A 35 -19.43 5.84 6.44
C THR A 35 -19.91 7.05 5.62
N GLY A 36 -20.06 6.91 4.30
CA GLY A 36 -20.36 7.99 3.36
C GLY A 36 -19.13 8.80 2.91
N ALA A 37 -17.92 8.33 3.15
CA ALA A 37 -16.71 8.98 2.66
C ALA A 37 -16.61 8.92 1.13
N ARG A 38 -16.20 10.02 0.51
CA ARG A 38 -16.01 10.16 -0.95
C ARG A 38 -14.57 10.46 -1.34
N LEU A 39 -13.69 10.70 -0.35
CA LEU A 39 -12.25 10.78 -0.49
C LEU A 39 -11.61 9.91 0.60
N ILE A 40 -10.78 8.95 0.21
CA ILE A 40 -10.14 7.99 1.11
C ILE A 40 -8.63 8.07 0.89
N VAL A 41 -7.88 8.33 1.95
CA VAL A 41 -6.42 8.50 1.90
C VAL A 41 -5.73 7.43 2.72
N PHE A 42 -4.80 6.71 2.09
CA PHE A 42 -3.94 5.69 2.70
C PHE A 42 -2.57 6.26 3.08
N PRO A 43 -1.85 5.62 4.03
CA PRO A 43 -0.57 6.11 4.52
C PRO A 43 0.57 5.93 3.49
N GLU A 44 1.70 6.56 3.77
CA GLU A 44 2.94 6.45 3.00
C GLU A 44 3.46 5.00 2.94
N ALA A 45 3.99 4.61 1.76
CA ALA A 45 4.60 3.31 1.51
C ALA A 45 3.69 2.14 1.94
N PHE A 46 2.38 2.30 1.79
CA PHE A 46 1.42 1.31 2.28
C PHE A 46 1.48 0.04 1.43
N VAL A 47 1.65 0.14 0.11
CA VAL A 47 1.57 -1.04 -0.76
C VAL A 47 2.82 -1.91 -0.65
N GLY A 48 4.01 -1.33 -0.88
CA GLY A 48 5.28 -2.06 -0.79
C GLY A 48 5.79 -2.28 0.64
N GLY A 49 5.25 -1.51 1.60
CA GLY A 49 5.69 -1.50 2.99
C GLY A 49 6.89 -0.59 3.22
N TYR A 50 6.98 -0.04 4.43
CA TYR A 50 8.14 0.73 4.87
C TYR A 50 9.13 -0.20 5.62
N PRO A 51 10.38 -0.37 5.14
CA PRO A 51 11.33 -1.36 5.67
C PRO A 51 12.01 -0.90 6.98
N LYS A 52 11.20 -0.54 8.00
CA LYS A 52 11.70 -0.01 9.27
C LYS A 52 12.61 -1.02 9.97
N GLY A 53 13.85 -0.60 10.23
CA GLY A 53 14.84 -1.42 10.94
C GLY A 53 15.62 -2.39 10.07
N LEU A 54 15.39 -2.43 8.76
CA LEU A 54 16.20 -3.22 7.83
C LEU A 54 17.42 -2.42 7.37
N ASP A 55 18.62 -2.95 7.59
CA ASP A 55 19.89 -2.37 7.11
C ASP A 55 20.43 -3.07 5.84
N PHE A 56 19.68 -4.06 5.33
CA PHE A 56 20.00 -4.88 4.16
C PHE A 56 21.39 -5.53 4.21
N GLY A 57 21.97 -5.72 5.40
CA GLY A 57 23.33 -6.25 5.56
C GLY A 57 24.41 -5.39 4.88
N ALA A 58 24.09 -4.13 4.56
CA ALA A 58 24.91 -3.23 3.75
C ALA A 58 25.75 -2.31 4.65
N ARG A 59 26.70 -2.88 5.39
CA ARG A 59 27.65 -2.15 6.24
C ARG A 59 28.95 -1.89 5.47
N LEU A 60 29.84 -1.01 5.95
CA LEU A 60 31.05 -0.56 5.25
C LEU A 60 31.83 -1.73 4.62
N GLY A 61 31.83 -1.81 3.28
CA GLY A 61 32.49 -2.87 2.50
C GLY A 61 31.82 -4.27 2.56
N MET A 62 30.81 -4.45 3.41
CA MET A 62 30.11 -5.72 3.60
C MET A 62 28.81 -5.81 2.80
N ARG A 63 28.52 -7.00 2.29
CA ARG A 63 27.26 -7.37 1.61
C ARG A 63 26.90 -8.80 2.00
N SER A 64 26.11 -8.96 3.05
CA SER A 64 25.73 -10.30 3.50
C SER A 64 24.74 -10.97 2.52
N PRO A 65 24.76 -12.30 2.37
CA PRO A 65 23.77 -13.03 1.57
C PRO A 65 22.33 -12.77 2.05
N GLU A 66 22.10 -12.72 3.36
CA GLU A 66 20.80 -12.47 3.96
C GLU A 66 20.31 -11.05 3.63
N GLY A 67 21.24 -10.09 3.60
CA GLY A 67 20.97 -8.71 3.19
C GLY A 67 20.48 -8.59 1.76
N ARG A 68 21.10 -9.35 0.84
CA ARG A 68 20.69 -9.43 -0.56
C ARG A 68 19.31 -10.07 -0.70
N ASP A 69 19.02 -11.12 0.08
CA ASP A 69 17.70 -11.75 0.06
C ASP A 69 16.61 -10.79 0.59
N MET A 70 16.88 -10.06 1.68
CA MET A 70 15.98 -9.03 2.19
C MET A 70 15.70 -7.95 1.15
N TYR A 71 16.74 -7.45 0.46
CA TYR A 71 16.58 -6.47 -0.60
C TYR A 71 15.77 -7.03 -1.78
N ARG A 72 16.05 -8.26 -2.21
CA ARG A 72 15.30 -8.94 -3.26
C ARG A 72 13.81 -9.03 -2.92
N ARG A 73 13.47 -9.51 -1.72
CA ARG A 73 12.07 -9.59 -1.26
C ARG A 73 11.37 -8.23 -1.20
N TYR A 74 12.10 -7.19 -0.81
CA TYR A 74 11.58 -5.82 -0.79
C TYR A 74 11.32 -5.30 -2.21
N TYR A 75 12.26 -5.55 -3.13
CA TYR A 75 12.12 -5.21 -4.55
C TYR A 75 10.96 -5.98 -5.21
N ASP A 76 10.86 -7.28 -4.96
CA ASP A 76 9.81 -8.15 -5.50
C ASP A 76 8.40 -7.74 -5.02
N ALA A 77 8.29 -7.00 -3.91
CA ALA A 77 7.03 -6.48 -3.38
C ALA A 77 6.64 -5.09 -3.95
N ALA A 78 7.52 -4.45 -4.73
CA ALA A 78 7.20 -3.19 -5.40
C ALA A 78 6.22 -3.41 -6.56
N ILE A 79 5.42 -2.39 -6.87
CA ILE A 79 4.44 -2.44 -7.97
C ILE A 79 4.92 -1.63 -9.17
N ALA A 80 4.46 -2.01 -10.37
CA ALA A 80 4.60 -1.20 -11.57
C ALA A 80 3.41 -0.25 -11.71
N VAL A 81 3.66 0.93 -12.28
CA VAL A 81 2.61 1.89 -12.65
C VAL A 81 2.76 2.26 -14.13
N PRO A 82 1.75 2.00 -14.98
CA PRO A 82 0.54 1.23 -14.70
C PRO A 82 0.83 -0.28 -14.54
N GLY A 83 -0.05 -1.00 -13.84
CA GLY A 83 0.08 -2.43 -13.57
C GLY A 83 -1.20 -3.05 -13.00
N PRO A 84 -1.23 -4.39 -12.84
CA PRO A 84 -2.39 -5.09 -12.28
C PRO A 84 -2.78 -4.59 -10.88
N GLU A 85 -1.81 -4.19 -10.06
CA GLU A 85 -2.06 -3.65 -8.71
C GLU A 85 -2.80 -2.30 -8.77
N THR A 86 -2.40 -1.42 -9.69
CA THR A 86 -3.09 -0.14 -9.89
C THR A 86 -4.49 -0.32 -10.48
N ALA A 87 -4.70 -1.37 -11.29
CA ALA A 87 -6.03 -1.72 -11.81
C ALA A 87 -6.96 -2.18 -10.67
N LEU A 88 -6.49 -3.05 -9.78
CA LEU A 88 -7.23 -3.50 -8.60
C LEU A 88 -7.61 -2.33 -7.67
N MET A 89 -6.68 -1.38 -7.44
CA MET A 89 -7.00 -0.16 -6.68
C MET A 89 -8.08 0.68 -7.38
N GLY A 90 -8.01 0.80 -8.71
CA GLY A 90 -9.01 1.48 -9.52
C GLY A 90 -10.40 0.84 -9.40
N GLU A 91 -10.46 -0.49 -9.44
CA GLU A 91 -11.70 -1.26 -9.24
C GLU A 91 -12.27 -1.03 -7.83
N ALA A 92 -11.43 -1.06 -6.80
CA ALA A 92 -11.86 -0.80 -5.42
C ALA A 92 -12.41 0.63 -5.25
N ALA A 93 -11.74 1.64 -5.83
CA ALA A 93 -12.20 3.03 -5.83
C ALA A 93 -13.55 3.19 -6.56
N ALA A 94 -13.69 2.56 -7.74
CA ALA A 94 -14.91 2.58 -8.53
C ALA A 94 -16.08 1.93 -7.80
N ALA A 95 -15.87 0.74 -7.21
CA ALA A 95 -16.89 0.03 -6.43
C ALA A 95 -17.35 0.82 -5.20
N ALA A 96 -16.44 1.58 -4.58
CA ALA A 96 -16.73 2.46 -3.46
C ALA A 96 -17.35 3.81 -3.85
N ASN A 97 -17.43 4.12 -5.16
CA ASN A 97 -17.81 5.43 -5.67
C ASN A 97 -17.04 6.58 -4.99
N ALA A 98 -15.75 6.36 -4.70
CA ALA A 98 -14.92 7.29 -3.92
C ALA A 98 -13.58 7.55 -4.64
N HIS A 99 -13.03 8.74 -4.42
CA HIS A 99 -11.65 9.03 -4.79
C HIS A 99 -10.71 8.35 -3.78
N MET A 100 -9.63 7.77 -4.29
CA MET A 100 -8.63 7.07 -3.50
C MET A 100 -7.25 7.67 -3.74
N VAL A 101 -6.49 7.88 -2.67
CA VAL A 101 -5.09 8.30 -2.70
C VAL A 101 -4.28 7.27 -1.93
N VAL A 102 -3.28 6.67 -2.59
CA VAL A 102 -2.47 5.58 -2.05
C VAL A 102 -0.99 5.92 -2.16
N GLY A 103 -0.24 5.65 -1.10
CA GLY A 103 1.21 5.83 -1.02
C GLY A 103 2.00 4.53 -1.03
#